data_AF-A0A7V7D6L1-F1
#
_entry.id   AF-A0A7V7D6L1-F1
#
_cell.length_a   1.000
_cell.length_b   1.000
_cell.length_c   1.000
_cell.angle_alpha   90.00
_cell.angle_beta   90.00
_cell.angle_gamma   90.00
#
_symmetry.space_group_name_H-M   'P 1'
#
loop_
_entity.id
_entity.type
_entity.pdbx_description
1 polymer ?
#
loop_
_entity_poly.entity_id
_entity_poly.type
_entity_poly.pdbx_seq_one_letter_code
_entity_poly.pdbx_strand_id
1 'polypeptide(L)'
;MGPMIIGLTVTQINTLSDDLIAWWFSSSPDKGLSFVLLGRNIQYPLERSSVSHLYFAQRLYQLPLGVFGISLATAIFPVMSSYAARKDFSGLARSVSQGLRSAIFIAIPATIGLVAIARPLISVAFEHGKFGQARDDTGMVAWTLLFYALGLCGYFAQQVLTRAFYSMQDSKTPMRSALIAVAANIVLNLTLIWFFGTGGLAFSTAICSYLQVVILVVFLRRTLLKQASDASILDGLAPTLLKTIAATLCMTAVIITAQWLSQSWHHIFKLLLIVPSAATVYLLAAKLLHIEMLSLLTGRKHTTNGSIDD
;
A
#
# COMPACT_ATOMS: atom_id res chain seq x y z
N MET A 1 18.90 -16.75 6.16
CA MET A 1 18.32 -16.31 4.86
C MET A 1 17.02 -17.00 4.50
N GLY A 2 16.84 -18.32 4.75
CA GLY A 2 15.63 -19.08 4.39
C GLY A 2 14.28 -18.41 4.75
N PRO A 3 14.04 -17.97 5.99
CA PRO A 3 12.76 -17.37 6.37
C PRO A 3 12.43 -16.03 5.69
N MET A 4 13.44 -15.24 5.30
CA MET A 4 13.28 -13.96 4.60
C MET A 4 12.94 -14.18 3.12
N ILE A 5 13.57 -15.17 2.49
CA ILE A 5 13.23 -15.62 1.14
C ILE A 5 11.79 -16.13 1.13
N ILE A 6 11.41 -16.93 2.14
CA ILE A 6 10.06 -17.48 2.23
C ILE A 6 9.02 -16.36 2.38
N GLY A 7 9.28 -15.34 3.19
CA GLY A 7 8.36 -14.18 3.31
C GLY A 7 8.09 -13.47 1.99
N LEU A 8 9.14 -13.23 1.18
CA LEU A 8 9.01 -12.63 -0.15
C LEU A 8 8.33 -13.58 -1.15
N THR A 9 8.62 -14.89 -1.08
CA THR A 9 7.93 -15.87 -1.92
C THR A 9 6.46 -15.97 -1.57
N VAL A 10 6.06 -15.81 -0.30
CA VAL A 10 4.65 -15.86 0.09
C VAL A 10 3.87 -14.68 -0.48
N THR A 11 4.47 -13.48 -0.56
CA THR A 11 3.84 -12.35 -1.26
C THR A 11 3.73 -12.59 -2.77
N GLN A 12 4.72 -13.22 -3.39
CA GLN A 12 4.63 -13.62 -4.80
C GLN A 12 3.58 -14.72 -5.02
N ILE A 13 3.46 -15.66 -4.09
CA ILE A 13 2.41 -16.69 -4.11
C ILE A 13 1.02 -16.04 -4.02
N ASN A 14 0.84 -14.96 -3.25
CA ASN A 14 -0.42 -14.22 -3.22
C ASN A 14 -0.78 -13.68 -4.60
N THR A 15 0.15 -12.98 -5.25
CA THR A 15 -0.04 -12.45 -6.61
C THR A 15 -0.28 -13.56 -7.64
N LEU A 16 0.48 -14.65 -7.57
CA LEU A 16 0.28 -15.80 -8.46
C LEU A 16 -1.08 -16.46 -8.24
N SER A 17 -1.55 -16.49 -6.99
CA SER A 17 -2.88 -17.00 -6.66
C SER A 17 -3.97 -16.10 -7.24
N ASP A 18 -3.81 -14.77 -7.11
CA ASP A 18 -4.71 -13.79 -7.74
C ASP A 18 -4.77 -14.00 -9.27
N ASP A 19 -3.62 -14.13 -9.93
CA ASP A 19 -3.52 -14.34 -11.37
C ASP A 19 -4.11 -15.69 -11.82
N LEU A 20 -3.89 -16.76 -11.03
CA LEU A 20 -4.41 -18.09 -11.33
C LEU A 20 -5.92 -18.16 -11.14
N ILE A 21 -6.45 -17.55 -10.07
CA ILE A 21 -7.90 -17.43 -9.83
C ILE A 21 -8.54 -16.60 -10.95
N ALA A 22 -7.94 -15.46 -11.30
CA ALA A 22 -8.43 -14.63 -12.40
C ALA A 22 -8.43 -15.39 -13.73
N TRP A 23 -7.36 -16.12 -14.05
CA TRP A 23 -7.29 -16.95 -15.24
C TRP A 23 -8.33 -18.07 -15.24
N TRP A 24 -8.55 -18.70 -14.10
CA TRP A 24 -9.49 -19.82 -13.98
C TRP A 24 -10.95 -19.38 -14.14
N PHE A 25 -11.30 -18.23 -13.58
CA PHE A 25 -12.65 -17.64 -13.64
C PHE A 25 -12.86 -16.64 -14.80
N SER A 26 -11.87 -16.47 -15.68
CA SER A 26 -12.02 -15.66 -16.90
C SER A 26 -12.57 -16.44 -18.09
N SER A 27 -13.50 -15.84 -18.83
CA SER A 27 -13.94 -16.37 -20.12
C SER A 27 -12.80 -16.35 -21.14
N SER A 28 -12.64 -17.45 -21.89
CA SER A 28 -11.69 -17.58 -23.00
C SER A 28 -12.42 -18.08 -24.25
N PRO A 29 -11.95 -17.80 -25.49
CA PRO A 29 -12.62 -18.24 -26.72
C PRO A 29 -12.92 -19.74 -26.77
N ASP A 30 -12.04 -20.55 -26.16
CA ASP A 30 -12.20 -22.01 -26.07
C ASP A 30 -13.09 -22.48 -24.90
N LYS A 31 -13.33 -21.62 -23.90
CA LYS A 31 -14.08 -21.93 -22.67
C LYS A 31 -15.55 -21.49 -22.73
N GLY A 32 -15.93 -20.64 -23.69
CA GLY A 32 -17.26 -20.04 -23.77
C GLY A 32 -17.53 -18.99 -22.66
N LEU A 33 -18.76 -18.46 -22.63
CA LEU A 33 -19.20 -17.44 -21.67
C LEU A 33 -19.67 -18.01 -20.32
N SER A 34 -19.89 -19.32 -20.25
CA SER A 34 -20.41 -20.00 -19.06
C SER A 34 -19.77 -21.35 -18.85
N PHE A 35 -19.61 -21.76 -17.59
CA PHE A 35 -19.27 -23.12 -17.22
C PHE A 35 -20.47 -23.81 -16.58
N VAL A 36 -20.57 -25.13 -16.77
CA VAL A 36 -21.62 -25.95 -16.16
C VAL A 36 -21.14 -26.37 -14.78
N LEU A 37 -21.78 -25.86 -13.73
CA LEU A 37 -21.55 -26.29 -12.36
C LEU A 37 -22.86 -26.83 -11.80
N LEU A 38 -22.86 -28.07 -11.31
CA LEU A 38 -24.05 -28.71 -10.72
C LEU A 38 -25.29 -28.65 -11.64
N GLY A 39 -25.10 -28.82 -12.95
CA GLY A 39 -26.18 -28.80 -13.95
C GLY A 39 -26.78 -27.41 -14.24
N ARG A 40 -26.23 -26.33 -13.65
CA ARG A 40 -26.61 -24.94 -13.97
C ARG A 40 -25.52 -24.25 -14.77
N ASN A 41 -25.91 -23.53 -15.82
CA ASN A 41 -25.02 -22.66 -16.58
C ASN A 41 -24.73 -21.40 -15.75
N ILE A 42 -23.51 -21.28 -15.25
CA ILE A 42 -23.05 -20.10 -14.53
C ILE A 42 -22.13 -19.31 -15.46
N GLN A 43 -22.47 -18.03 -15.67
CA GLN A 43 -21.66 -17.12 -16.48
C GLN A 43 -20.35 -16.81 -15.74
N TYR A 44 -19.23 -16.80 -16.46
CA TYR A 44 -17.95 -16.45 -15.85
C TYR A 44 -18.00 -15.01 -15.29
N PRO A 45 -17.51 -14.77 -14.06
CA PRO A 45 -17.56 -13.45 -13.43
C PRO A 45 -16.51 -12.47 -13.99
N LEU A 46 -15.56 -12.94 -14.81
CA LEU A 46 -14.48 -12.13 -15.35
C LEU A 46 -14.41 -12.18 -16.88
N GLU A 47 -14.21 -11.00 -17.47
CA GLU A 47 -13.94 -10.87 -18.90
C GLU A 47 -12.52 -11.31 -19.25
N ARG A 48 -12.28 -11.59 -20.54
CA ARG A 48 -10.98 -12.06 -21.05
C ARG A 48 -9.80 -11.14 -20.71
N SER A 49 -10.03 -9.82 -20.67
CA SER A 49 -8.99 -8.82 -20.39
C SER A 49 -8.67 -8.64 -18.89
N SER A 50 -9.43 -9.27 -18.00
CA SER A 50 -9.36 -9.10 -16.54
C SER A 50 -7.98 -9.35 -15.95
N VAL A 51 -7.29 -10.40 -16.42
CA VAL A 51 -5.93 -10.74 -15.95
C VAL A 51 -4.94 -9.63 -16.33
N SER A 52 -5.08 -9.07 -17.53
CA SER A 52 -4.25 -7.94 -17.97
C SER A 52 -4.56 -6.68 -17.15
N HIS A 53 -5.85 -6.44 -16.83
CA HIS A 53 -6.25 -5.29 -16.02
C HIS A 53 -5.65 -5.32 -14.61
N LEU A 54 -5.71 -6.48 -13.94
CA LEU A 54 -5.06 -6.71 -12.64
C LEU A 54 -3.56 -6.46 -12.72
N TYR A 55 -2.91 -6.99 -13.76
CA TYR A 55 -1.47 -6.82 -13.97
C TYR A 55 -1.05 -5.35 -14.11
N PHE A 56 -1.77 -4.57 -14.94
CA PHE A 56 -1.47 -3.15 -15.13
C PHE A 56 -1.75 -2.32 -13.88
N ALA A 57 -2.89 -2.55 -13.21
CA ALA A 57 -3.21 -1.88 -11.95
C ALA A 57 -2.16 -2.21 -10.87
N GLN A 58 -1.70 -3.46 -10.81
CA GLN A 58 -0.71 -3.89 -9.83
C GLN A 58 0.62 -3.14 -9.99
N ARG A 59 1.12 -3.00 -11.22
CA ARG A 59 2.36 -2.24 -11.48
C ARG A 59 2.25 -0.79 -11.04
N LEU A 60 1.09 -0.16 -11.26
CA LEU A 60 0.88 1.25 -10.91
C LEU A 60 0.92 1.49 -9.39
N TYR A 61 0.33 0.62 -8.56
CA TYR A 61 0.43 0.79 -7.10
C TYR A 61 1.80 0.35 -6.54
N GLN A 62 2.49 -0.59 -7.20
CA GLN A 62 3.82 -1.01 -6.79
C GLN A 62 4.88 0.09 -6.94
N LEU A 63 4.70 1.03 -7.87
CA LEU A 63 5.60 2.17 -8.05
C LEU A 63 5.78 3.01 -6.76
N PRO A 64 4.73 3.63 -6.18
CA PRO A 64 4.88 4.40 -4.94
C PRO A 64 5.30 3.51 -3.76
N LEU A 65 4.80 2.28 -3.68
CA LEU A 65 5.18 1.34 -2.62
C LEU A 65 6.68 1.00 -2.67
N GLY A 66 7.21 0.73 -3.86
CA GLY A 66 8.61 0.40 -4.08
C GLY A 66 9.52 1.59 -3.78
N VAL A 67 9.19 2.77 -4.32
CA VAL A 67 10.01 3.97 -4.15
C VAL A 67 9.98 4.46 -2.70
N PHE A 68 8.82 4.61 -2.08
CA PHE A 68 8.73 5.21 -0.75
C PHE A 68 8.68 4.18 0.38
N GLY A 69 7.92 3.10 0.21
CA GLY A 69 7.74 2.08 1.25
C GLY A 69 9.04 1.34 1.55
N ILE A 70 9.72 0.83 0.52
CA ILE A 70 11.00 0.11 0.69
C ILE A 70 12.10 1.06 1.18
N SER A 71 12.18 2.28 0.64
CA SER A 71 13.16 3.29 1.09
C SER A 71 12.98 3.65 2.56
N LEU A 72 11.74 3.86 3.01
CA LEU A 72 11.45 4.11 4.42
C LEU A 72 11.85 2.93 5.30
N ALA A 73 11.47 1.72 4.89
CA ALA A 73 11.76 0.50 5.64
C ALA A 73 13.26 0.21 5.74
N THR A 74 14.02 0.48 4.67
CA THR A 74 15.49 0.31 4.64
C THR A 74 16.21 1.38 5.46
N ALA A 75 15.72 2.63 5.48
CA ALA A 75 16.30 3.71 6.28
C ALA A 75 16.11 3.50 7.80
N ILE A 76 14.97 2.96 8.23
CA ILE A 76 14.66 2.80 9.66
C ILE A 76 15.22 1.48 10.23
N PHE A 77 15.48 0.49 9.38
CA PHE A 77 15.94 -0.84 9.82
C PHE A 77 17.24 -0.84 10.64
N PRO A 78 18.32 -0.09 10.29
CA PRO A 78 19.54 -0.03 11.09
C PRO A 78 19.29 0.49 12.51
N VAL A 79 18.43 1.51 12.64
CA VAL A 79 18.05 2.11 13.93
C VAL A 79 17.34 1.07 14.80
N MET A 80 16.32 0.39 14.25
CA MET A 80 15.62 -0.68 14.94
C MET A 80 16.56 -1.82 15.35
N SER A 81 17.46 -2.24 14.47
CA SER A 81 18.46 -3.28 14.76
C SER A 81 19.40 -2.88 15.89
N SER A 82 19.77 -1.60 15.99
CA SER A 82 20.62 -1.11 17.07
C SER A 82 19.92 -1.15 18.44
N TYR A 83 18.64 -0.76 18.50
CA TYR A 83 17.84 -0.83 19.74
C TYR A 83 17.57 -2.29 20.15
N ALA A 84 17.22 -3.15 19.19
CA ALA A 84 17.00 -4.57 19.44
C ALA A 84 18.27 -5.27 19.95
N ALA A 85 19.45 -4.97 19.37
CA ALA A 85 20.72 -5.53 19.82
C ALA A 85 21.07 -5.10 21.26
N ARG A 86 20.71 -3.88 21.65
CA ARG A 86 20.89 -3.35 23.01
C ARG A 86 19.81 -3.81 24.00
N LYS A 87 18.80 -4.58 23.54
CA LYS A 87 17.60 -4.95 24.31
C LYS A 87 16.81 -3.73 24.82
N ASP A 88 16.95 -2.58 24.18
CA ASP A 88 16.15 -1.39 24.48
C ASP A 88 14.82 -1.45 23.70
N PHE A 89 13.86 -2.18 24.26
CA PHE A 89 12.55 -2.40 23.66
C PHE A 89 11.68 -1.14 23.66
N SER A 90 11.91 -0.20 24.58
CA SER A 90 11.23 1.10 24.62
C SER A 90 11.70 1.99 23.46
N GLY A 91 13.02 2.03 23.20
CA GLY A 91 13.58 2.69 22.01
C GLY A 91 13.11 2.06 20.69
N LEU A 92 13.03 0.73 20.66
CA LEU A 92 12.48 -0.01 19.51
C LEU A 92 11.00 0.36 19.27
N ALA A 93 10.16 0.36 20.30
CA ALA A 93 8.75 0.73 20.20
C ALA A 93 8.55 2.13 19.62
N ARG A 94 9.33 3.11 20.12
CA ARG A 94 9.33 4.49 19.59
C ARG A 94 9.74 4.54 18.12
N SER A 95 10.78 3.80 17.74
CA SER A 95 11.24 3.71 16.35
C SER A 95 10.19 3.10 15.42
N VAL A 96 9.46 2.08 15.90
CA VAL A 96 8.34 1.47 15.15
C VAL A 96 7.17 2.45 15.01
N SER A 97 6.78 3.14 16.08
CA SER A 97 5.75 4.17 16.02
C SER A 97 6.13 5.26 15.02
N GLN A 98 7.37 5.75 15.07
CA GLN A 98 7.89 6.75 14.13
C GLN A 98 7.87 6.25 12.68
N GLY A 99 8.25 4.99 12.45
CA GLY A 99 8.17 4.37 11.14
C GLY A 99 6.73 4.25 10.62
N LEU A 100 5.80 3.82 11.48
CA LEU A 100 4.39 3.67 11.11
C LEU A 100 3.72 5.02 10.83
N ARG A 101 4.03 6.03 11.63
CA ARG A 101 3.61 7.43 11.41
C ARG A 101 4.13 7.97 10.07
N SER A 102 5.40 7.69 9.75
CA SER A 102 6.01 8.07 8.46
C SER A 102 5.40 7.31 7.29
N ALA A 103 5.10 6.03 7.47
CA ALA A 103 4.44 5.19 6.49
C ALA A 103 3.04 5.74 6.14
N ILE A 104 2.23 6.05 7.16
CA ILE A 104 0.89 6.64 6.98
C ILE A 104 0.98 8.01 6.33
N PHE A 105 1.92 8.84 6.79
CA PHE A 105 2.16 10.17 6.24
C PHE A 105 2.39 10.11 4.73
N ILE A 106 3.19 9.16 4.23
CA ILE A 106 3.44 9.04 2.78
C ILE A 106 2.34 8.26 2.05
N ALA A 107 1.79 7.21 2.66
CA ALA A 107 0.88 6.30 1.98
C ALA A 107 -0.48 6.95 1.65
N ILE A 108 -1.07 7.71 2.58
CA ILE A 108 -2.37 8.38 2.37
C ILE A 108 -2.37 9.33 1.15
N PRO A 109 -1.44 10.31 1.04
CA PRO A 109 -1.39 11.19 -0.13
C PRO A 109 -0.98 10.45 -1.40
N ALA A 110 -0.14 9.41 -1.30
CA ALA A 110 0.20 8.57 -2.44
C ALA A 110 -1.03 7.82 -2.98
N THR A 111 -1.86 7.26 -2.09
CA THR A 111 -3.15 6.62 -2.44
C THR A 111 -4.05 7.61 -3.15
N ILE A 112 -4.29 8.78 -2.56
CA ILE A 112 -5.22 9.77 -3.10
C ILE A 112 -4.70 10.35 -4.42
N GLY A 113 -3.41 10.68 -4.48
CA GLY A 113 -2.76 11.16 -5.70
C GLY A 113 -2.87 10.15 -6.83
N LEU A 114 -2.56 8.88 -6.56
CA LEU A 114 -2.62 7.79 -7.54
C LEU A 114 -4.04 7.55 -8.06
N VAL A 115 -5.05 7.53 -7.17
CA VAL A 115 -6.46 7.38 -7.56
C VAL A 115 -6.93 8.56 -8.40
N ALA A 116 -6.57 9.78 -8.01
CA ALA A 116 -7.03 10.96 -8.72
C ALA A 116 -6.43 11.07 -10.13
N ILE A 117 -5.17 10.67 -10.32
CA ILE A 117 -4.53 10.65 -11.64
C ILE A 117 -4.64 9.30 -12.36
N ALA A 118 -5.38 8.33 -11.82
CA ALA A 118 -5.44 6.96 -12.33
C ALA A 118 -5.75 6.91 -13.84
N ARG A 119 -6.84 7.56 -14.26
CA ARG A 119 -7.27 7.56 -15.67
C ARG A 119 -6.23 8.16 -16.63
N PRO A 120 -5.74 9.41 -16.44
CA PRO A 120 -4.71 9.95 -17.32
C PRO A 120 -3.40 9.17 -17.25
N LEU A 121 -3.05 8.61 -16.08
CA LEU A 121 -1.85 7.78 -15.91
C LEU A 121 -1.94 6.49 -16.73
N ILE A 122 -3.07 5.79 -16.67
CA ILE A 122 -3.32 4.56 -17.44
C ILE A 122 -3.34 4.87 -18.94
N SER A 123 -4.02 5.95 -19.33
CA SER A 123 -4.04 6.40 -20.74
C SER A 123 -2.64 6.62 -21.27
N VAL A 124 -1.83 7.43 -20.59
CA VAL A 124 -0.46 7.72 -21.04
C VAL A 124 0.46 6.51 -20.95
N ALA A 125 0.31 5.65 -19.95
CA ALA A 125 1.21 4.51 -19.76
C ALA A 125 0.87 3.33 -20.69
N PHE A 126 -0.41 3.10 -20.97
CA PHE A 126 -0.89 1.84 -21.54
C PHE A 126 -1.79 1.98 -22.77
N GLU A 127 -2.40 3.14 -23.09
CA GLU A 127 -3.16 3.32 -24.34
C GLU A 127 -2.24 3.49 -25.56
N HIS A 128 -1.41 2.49 -25.83
CA HIS A 128 -0.63 2.38 -27.06
C HIS A 128 -1.02 1.10 -27.81
N GLY A 129 -1.34 1.21 -29.10
CA GLY A 129 -1.67 0.07 -29.95
C GLY A 129 -3.13 -0.40 -29.83
N LYS A 130 -3.36 -1.66 -29.46
CA LYS A 130 -4.70 -2.28 -29.35
C LYS A 130 -5.41 -2.02 -28.01
N PHE A 131 -4.68 -1.50 -27.03
CA PHE A 131 -5.20 -1.19 -25.69
C PHE A 131 -6.05 0.08 -25.77
N GLY A 132 -7.33 0.00 -25.36
CA GLY A 132 -8.31 1.10 -25.53
C GLY A 132 -9.26 0.96 -26.73
N GLN A 133 -9.09 -0.07 -27.59
CA GLN A 133 -10.04 -0.39 -28.67
C GLN A 133 -11.21 -1.28 -28.21
N ALA A 134 -11.04 -2.02 -27.10
CA ALA A 134 -12.12 -2.74 -26.45
C ALA A 134 -12.87 -1.81 -25.47
N ARG A 135 -14.14 -2.11 -25.21
CA ARG A 135 -15.03 -1.34 -24.30
C ARG A 135 -14.31 -1.02 -22.97
N ASP A 136 -13.95 0.25 -22.78
CA ASP A 136 -13.52 0.86 -21.51
C ASP A 136 -12.46 0.10 -20.68
N ASP A 137 -11.43 -0.46 -21.33
CA ASP A 137 -10.29 -1.09 -20.63
C ASP A 137 -9.66 -0.13 -19.60
N THR A 138 -9.53 1.15 -19.96
CA THR A 138 -8.96 2.19 -19.09
C THR A 138 -9.82 2.41 -17.83
N GLY A 139 -11.15 2.42 -17.97
CA GLY A 139 -12.08 2.50 -16.84
C GLY A 139 -11.99 1.29 -15.92
N MET A 140 -11.89 0.07 -16.48
CA MET A 140 -11.74 -1.16 -15.70
C MET A 140 -10.42 -1.20 -14.93
N VAL A 141 -9.29 -0.85 -15.56
CA VAL A 141 -7.99 -0.76 -14.88
C VAL A 141 -8.02 0.30 -13.77
N ALA A 142 -8.63 1.46 -14.03
CA ALA A 142 -8.75 2.52 -13.02
C ALA A 142 -9.61 2.07 -11.82
N TRP A 143 -10.68 1.32 -12.07
CA TRP A 143 -11.53 0.73 -11.03
C TRP A 143 -10.78 -0.28 -10.17
N THR A 144 -10.05 -1.21 -10.80
CA THR A 144 -9.19 -2.17 -10.10
C THR A 144 -8.07 -1.47 -9.31
N LEU A 145 -7.46 -0.43 -9.89
CA LEU A 145 -6.42 0.35 -9.24
C LEU A 145 -6.92 1.05 -7.97
N LEU A 146 -8.16 1.55 -7.97
CA LEU A 146 -8.76 2.18 -6.81
C LEU A 146 -8.77 1.22 -5.61
N PHE A 147 -9.20 -0.02 -5.80
CA PHE A 147 -9.20 -1.02 -4.73
C PHE A 147 -7.79 -1.38 -4.25
N TYR A 148 -6.82 -1.54 -5.15
CA TYR A 148 -5.43 -1.74 -4.73
C TYR A 148 -4.87 -0.55 -3.95
N ALA A 149 -5.19 0.67 -4.37
CA ALA A 149 -4.74 1.90 -3.73
C ALA A 149 -5.27 2.02 -2.29
N LEU A 150 -6.46 1.48 -1.99
CA LEU A 150 -6.97 1.37 -0.61
C LEU A 150 -6.09 0.45 0.25
N GLY A 151 -5.45 -0.57 -0.32
CA GLY A 151 -4.51 -1.45 0.39
C GLY A 151 -3.11 -0.86 0.59
N LEU A 152 -2.78 0.24 -0.12
CA LEU A 152 -1.43 0.81 -0.13
C LEU A 152 -0.94 1.18 1.28
N CYS A 153 -1.79 1.81 2.11
CA CYS A 153 -1.46 2.13 3.49
C CYS A 153 -1.12 0.88 4.31
N GLY A 154 -1.85 -0.22 4.10
CA GLY A 154 -1.56 -1.51 4.71
C GLY A 154 -0.17 -2.00 4.34
N TYR A 155 0.17 -1.99 3.04
CA TYR A 155 1.48 -2.42 2.57
C TYR A 155 2.65 -1.59 3.10
N PHE A 156 2.50 -0.26 3.21
CA PHE A 156 3.52 0.59 3.83
C PHE A 156 3.74 0.22 5.30
N ALA A 157 2.66 0.00 6.06
CA ALA A 157 2.75 -0.43 7.44
C ALA A 157 3.40 -1.81 7.59
N GLN A 158 3.08 -2.76 6.70
CA GLN A 158 3.70 -4.08 6.66
C GLN A 158 5.22 -3.99 6.52
N GLN A 159 5.71 -3.17 5.59
CA GLN A 159 7.16 -3.03 5.38
C GLN A 159 7.89 -2.59 6.65
N VAL A 160 7.33 -1.62 7.39
CA VAL A 160 7.89 -1.17 8.66
C VAL A 160 7.82 -2.27 9.73
N LEU A 161 6.66 -2.92 9.88
CA LEU A 161 6.45 -3.95 10.90
C LEU A 161 7.32 -5.19 10.66
N THR A 162 7.43 -5.65 9.41
CA THR A 162 8.29 -6.78 9.05
C THR A 162 9.76 -6.48 9.36
N ARG A 163 10.23 -5.25 9.10
CA ARG A 163 11.58 -4.83 9.49
C ARG A 163 11.79 -4.82 11.00
N ALA A 164 10.79 -4.45 11.79
CA ALA A 164 10.84 -4.53 13.24
C ALA A 164 11.04 -5.98 13.73
N PHE A 165 10.26 -6.92 13.21
CA PHE A 165 10.42 -8.35 13.52
C PHE A 165 11.79 -8.90 13.10
N TYR A 166 12.28 -8.51 11.92
CA TYR A 166 13.61 -8.91 11.46
C TYR A 166 14.73 -8.33 12.32
N SER A 167 14.57 -7.11 12.85
CA SER A 167 15.54 -6.51 13.77
C SER A 167 15.66 -7.29 15.08
N MET A 168 14.56 -7.92 15.52
CA MET A 168 14.51 -8.82 16.68
C MET A 168 14.90 -10.27 16.36
N GLN A 169 15.40 -10.54 15.14
CA GLN A 169 15.69 -11.88 14.64
C GLN A 169 14.48 -12.84 14.61
N ASP A 170 13.25 -12.34 14.70
CA ASP A 170 12.04 -13.13 14.54
C ASP A 170 11.53 -13.05 13.10
N SER A 171 11.97 -13.98 12.27
CA SER A 171 11.47 -14.11 10.91
C SER A 171 10.23 -15.00 10.79
N LYS A 172 9.85 -15.72 11.86
CA LYS A 172 8.76 -16.69 11.83
C LYS A 172 7.41 -16.00 11.89
N THR A 173 7.30 -14.93 12.69
CA THR A 173 6.05 -14.18 12.83
C THR A 173 5.60 -13.51 11.52
N PRO A 174 6.47 -12.78 10.78
CA PRO A 174 6.12 -12.27 9.45
C PRO A 174 5.72 -13.36 8.47
N MET A 175 6.45 -14.47 8.42
CA MET A 175 6.13 -15.60 7.55
C MET A 175 4.74 -16.19 7.84
N ARG A 176 4.43 -16.47 9.12
CA ARG A 176 3.12 -17.01 9.52
C ARG A 176 1.99 -16.02 9.20
N SER A 177 2.20 -14.74 9.44
CA SER A 177 1.21 -13.70 9.10
C SER A 177 0.92 -13.66 7.60
N ALA A 178 1.96 -13.84 6.76
CA ALA A 178 1.82 -13.85 5.32
C ALA A 178 1.06 -15.10 4.84
N LEU A 179 1.32 -16.27 5.42
CA LEU A 179 0.58 -17.50 5.11
C LEU A 179 -0.91 -17.39 5.47
N ILE A 180 -1.22 -16.82 6.64
CA ILE A 180 -2.61 -16.55 7.04
C ILE A 180 -3.26 -15.56 6.07
N ALA A 181 -2.55 -14.52 5.66
CA ALA A 181 -3.05 -13.52 4.72
C ALA A 181 -3.33 -14.15 3.33
N VAL A 182 -2.47 -15.03 2.82
CA VAL A 182 -2.71 -15.77 1.57
C VAL A 182 -3.93 -16.69 1.68
N ALA A 183 -4.05 -17.44 2.77
CA ALA A 183 -5.22 -18.31 2.97
C ALA A 183 -6.52 -17.50 3.04
N ALA A 184 -6.52 -16.38 3.77
CA ALA A 184 -7.65 -15.45 3.80
C ALA A 184 -7.92 -14.86 2.41
N ASN A 185 -6.88 -14.47 1.67
CA ASN A 185 -6.99 -13.86 0.35
C ASN A 185 -7.66 -14.81 -0.64
N ILE A 186 -7.31 -16.10 -0.65
CA ILE A 186 -7.97 -17.10 -1.50
C ILE A 186 -9.47 -17.18 -1.16
N VAL A 187 -9.84 -17.24 0.12
CA VAL A 187 -11.25 -17.29 0.54
C VAL A 187 -12.01 -16.03 0.14
N LEU A 188 -11.39 -14.86 0.34
CA LEU A 188 -11.99 -13.57 -0.05
C LEU A 188 -12.09 -13.44 -1.57
N ASN A 189 -11.09 -13.88 -2.33
CA ASN A 189 -11.12 -13.85 -3.80
C ASN A 189 -12.29 -14.69 -4.32
N LEU A 190 -12.48 -15.91 -3.81
CA LEU A 190 -13.57 -16.80 -4.22
C LEU A 190 -14.96 -16.24 -3.91
N THR A 191 -15.08 -15.36 -2.92
CA THR A 191 -16.35 -14.74 -2.54
C THR A 191 -16.57 -13.42 -3.25
N LEU A 192 -15.59 -12.51 -3.25
CA LEU A 192 -15.70 -11.15 -3.81
C LEU A 192 -15.71 -11.11 -5.34
N ILE A 193 -15.11 -12.10 -6.01
CA ILE A 193 -15.10 -12.17 -7.49
C ILE A 193 -16.52 -12.13 -8.08
N TRP A 194 -17.51 -12.72 -7.38
CA TRP A 194 -18.91 -12.75 -7.82
C TRP A 194 -19.63 -11.42 -7.67
N PHE A 195 -19.19 -10.56 -6.74
CA PHE A 195 -19.83 -9.27 -6.47
C PHE A 195 -19.18 -8.11 -7.22
N PHE A 196 -17.84 -8.10 -7.29
CA PHE A 196 -17.06 -6.95 -7.78
C PHE A 196 -16.14 -7.28 -8.97
N GLY A 197 -16.18 -8.52 -9.49
CA GLY A 197 -15.34 -8.94 -10.63
C GLY A 197 -13.85 -8.71 -10.37
N THR A 198 -13.17 -8.03 -11.30
CA THR A 198 -11.74 -7.68 -11.20
C THR A 198 -11.42 -6.80 -9.99
N GLY A 199 -12.32 -5.87 -9.65
CA GLY A 199 -12.19 -5.03 -8.46
C GLY A 199 -12.26 -5.84 -7.17
N GLY A 200 -13.00 -6.95 -7.17
CA GLY A 200 -13.14 -7.84 -6.01
C GLY A 200 -11.83 -8.52 -5.62
N LEU A 201 -11.04 -8.94 -6.60
CA LEU A 201 -9.70 -9.51 -6.38
C LEU A 201 -8.76 -8.47 -5.77
N ALA A 202 -8.73 -7.26 -6.34
CA ALA A 202 -7.93 -6.17 -5.80
C ALA A 202 -8.37 -5.77 -4.37
N PHE A 203 -9.67 -5.78 -4.09
CA PHE A 203 -10.21 -5.43 -2.78
C PHE A 203 -9.91 -6.50 -1.72
N SER A 204 -10.01 -7.78 -2.08
CA SER A 204 -9.56 -8.89 -1.24
C SER A 204 -8.10 -8.72 -0.83
N THR A 205 -7.24 -8.38 -1.79
CA THR A 205 -5.82 -8.15 -1.54
C THR A 205 -5.58 -6.93 -0.63
N ALA A 206 -6.37 -5.86 -0.78
CA ALA A 206 -6.37 -4.73 0.14
C ALA A 206 -6.79 -5.15 1.57
N ILE A 207 -7.87 -5.91 1.74
CA ILE A 207 -8.32 -6.40 3.05
C ILE A 207 -7.24 -7.27 3.71
N CYS A 208 -6.65 -8.19 2.95
CA CYS A 208 -5.58 -9.05 3.45
C CYS A 208 -4.35 -8.26 3.89
N SER A 209 -4.06 -7.14 3.21
CA SER A 209 -2.97 -6.26 3.62
C SER A 209 -3.17 -5.73 5.05
N TYR A 210 -4.38 -5.25 5.36
CA TYR A 210 -4.75 -4.77 6.69
C TYR A 210 -4.82 -5.88 7.72
N LEU A 211 -5.38 -7.04 7.36
CA LEU A 211 -5.42 -8.21 8.23
C LEU A 211 -4.01 -8.60 8.68
N GLN A 212 -3.05 -8.62 7.76
CA GLN A 212 -1.65 -8.91 8.08
C GLN A 212 -1.02 -7.83 8.98
N VAL A 213 -1.32 -6.54 8.75
CA VAL A 213 -0.89 -5.45 9.64
C VAL A 213 -1.42 -5.66 11.06
N VAL A 214 -2.72 -5.97 11.20
CA VAL A 214 -3.33 -6.20 12.52
C VAL A 214 -2.64 -7.35 13.24
N ILE A 215 -2.42 -8.47 12.55
CA ILE A 215 -1.68 -9.61 13.12
C ILE A 215 -0.29 -9.15 13.58
N LEU A 216 0.48 -8.49 12.71
CA LEU A 216 1.84 -8.05 13.04
C LEU A 216 1.85 -7.07 14.22
N VAL A 217 0.95 -6.10 14.27
CA VAL A 217 0.85 -5.14 15.38
C VAL A 217 0.48 -5.84 16.68
N VAL A 218 -0.48 -6.76 16.66
CA VAL A 218 -0.90 -7.51 17.86
C VAL A 218 0.24 -8.36 18.41
N PHE A 219 0.94 -9.10 17.54
CA PHE A 219 2.09 -9.90 17.95
C PHE A 219 3.24 -9.03 18.44
N LEU A 220 3.55 -7.92 17.74
CA LEU A 220 4.63 -7.03 18.12
C LEU A 220 4.36 -6.38 19.48
N ARG A 221 3.13 -5.88 19.68
CA ARG A 221 2.70 -5.30 20.96
C ARG A 221 2.81 -6.31 22.09
N ARG A 222 2.37 -7.56 21.87
CA ARG A 222 2.51 -8.64 22.87
C ARG A 222 3.97 -8.93 23.20
N THR A 223 4.84 -8.96 22.20
CA THR A 223 6.29 -9.20 22.41
C THR A 223 6.93 -8.05 23.18
N LEU A 224 6.65 -6.80 22.80
CA LEU A 224 7.22 -5.63 23.47
C LEU A 224 6.69 -5.46 24.90
N LEU A 225 5.39 -5.65 25.15
CA LEU A 225 4.80 -5.56 26.49
C LEU A 225 5.37 -6.61 27.46
N LYS A 226 5.76 -7.78 26.96
CA LYS A 226 6.44 -8.80 27.78
C LYS A 226 7.85 -8.40 28.21
N GLN A 227 8.50 -7.50 27.47
CA GLN A 227 9.89 -7.12 27.67
C GLN A 227 10.05 -5.71 28.27
N ALA A 228 9.10 -4.81 28.03
CA ALA A 228 9.05 -3.47 28.58
C ALA A 228 7.59 -3.01 28.76
N SER A 229 7.22 -2.66 29.99
CA SER A 229 5.83 -2.29 30.33
C SER A 229 5.37 -0.96 29.71
N ASP A 230 6.30 -0.09 29.31
CA ASP A 230 6.04 1.26 28.80
C ASP A 230 6.18 1.36 27.25
N ALA A 231 6.22 0.22 26.57
CA ALA A 231 6.42 0.16 25.12
C ALA A 231 5.11 0.42 24.36
N SER A 232 4.70 1.68 24.24
CA SER A 232 3.56 2.05 23.39
C SER A 232 3.96 2.24 21.93
N ILE A 233 3.43 1.39 21.06
CA ILE A 233 3.61 1.46 19.59
C ILE A 233 2.55 2.39 18.96
N LEU A 234 1.44 2.64 19.68
CA LEU A 234 0.28 3.37 19.14
C LEU A 234 0.31 4.87 19.48
N ASP A 235 1.23 5.29 20.34
CA ASP A 235 1.35 6.68 20.76
C ASP A 235 1.65 7.59 19.57
N GLY A 236 0.87 8.66 19.44
CA GLY A 236 1.01 9.63 18.36
C GLY A 236 0.42 9.21 17.02
N LEU A 237 -0.13 8.00 16.86
CA LEU A 237 -0.77 7.59 15.60
C LEU A 237 -2.05 8.39 15.33
N ALA A 238 -2.95 8.52 16.30
CA ALA A 238 -4.21 9.26 16.14
C ALA A 238 -4.01 10.74 15.71
N PRO A 239 -3.15 11.54 16.37
CA PRO A 239 -2.91 12.92 15.92
C PRO A 239 -2.19 12.98 14.58
N THR A 240 -1.35 11.98 14.24
CA THR A 240 -0.68 11.93 12.92
C THR A 240 -1.65 11.58 11.82
N LEU A 241 -2.55 10.62 12.06
CA LEU A 241 -3.64 10.28 11.14
C LEU A 241 -4.50 11.52 10.89
N LEU A 242 -4.92 12.23 11.93
CA LEU A 242 -5.75 13.42 11.79
C LEU A 242 -5.04 14.53 10.98
N LYS A 243 -3.76 14.82 11.29
CA LYS A 243 -2.95 15.79 10.55
C LYS A 243 -2.71 15.37 9.09
N THR A 244 -2.48 14.08 8.85
CA THR A 244 -2.27 13.55 7.50
C THR A 244 -3.56 13.61 6.68
N ILE A 245 -4.70 13.30 7.28
CA ILE A 245 -6.01 13.44 6.65
C ILE A 245 -6.26 14.91 6.30
N ALA A 246 -6.01 15.84 7.22
CA ALA A 246 -6.15 17.28 6.96
C ALA A 246 -5.24 17.77 5.81
N ALA A 247 -3.95 17.40 5.83
CA ALA A 247 -3.01 17.74 4.75
C ALA A 247 -3.43 17.13 3.40
N THR A 248 -3.96 15.91 3.43
CA THR A 248 -4.39 15.23 2.21
C THR A 248 -5.69 15.81 1.67
N LEU A 249 -6.61 16.29 2.52
CA LEU A 249 -7.79 17.04 2.07
C LEU A 249 -7.39 18.31 1.32
N CYS A 250 -6.38 19.05 1.80
CA CYS A 250 -5.83 20.21 1.09
C CYS A 250 -5.22 19.83 -0.27
N MET A 251 -4.46 18.73 -0.32
CA MET A 251 -3.91 18.19 -1.57
C MET A 251 -5.02 17.80 -2.55
N THR A 252 -6.07 17.12 -2.09
CA THR A 252 -7.22 16.73 -2.92
C THR A 252 -7.92 17.94 -3.52
N ALA A 253 -8.11 19.01 -2.74
CA ALA A 253 -8.70 20.25 -3.24
C ALA A 253 -7.86 20.87 -4.39
N VAL A 254 -6.52 20.83 -4.27
CA VAL A 254 -5.63 21.27 -5.35
C VAL A 254 -5.69 20.36 -6.57
N ILE A 255 -5.76 19.04 -6.37
CA ILE A 255 -5.88 18.11 -7.49
C ILE A 255 -7.19 18.35 -8.25
N ILE A 256 -8.31 18.52 -7.54
CA ILE A 256 -9.62 18.78 -8.14
C ILE A 256 -9.60 20.10 -8.93
N THR A 257 -9.07 21.17 -8.34
CA THR A 257 -8.97 22.48 -9.02
C THR A 257 -8.03 22.43 -10.23
N ALA A 258 -6.89 21.75 -10.13
CA ALA A 258 -5.98 21.54 -11.25
C ALA A 258 -6.60 20.67 -12.37
N GLN A 259 -7.40 19.67 -12.03
CA GLN A 259 -8.13 18.85 -13.01
C GLN A 259 -9.21 19.65 -13.73
N TRP A 260 -9.93 20.50 -13.00
CA TRP A 260 -10.94 21.39 -13.57
C TRP A 260 -10.32 22.40 -14.54
N LEU A 261 -9.18 23.00 -14.16
CA LEU A 261 -8.46 23.97 -14.99
C LEU A 261 -7.81 23.34 -16.24
N SER A 262 -7.35 22.10 -16.14
CA SER A 262 -6.65 21.40 -17.23
C SER A 262 -7.57 20.48 -18.06
N GLN A 263 -8.90 20.66 -18.01
CA GLN A 263 -9.87 19.75 -18.60
C GLN A 263 -9.64 19.51 -20.12
N SER A 264 -9.17 20.52 -20.85
CA SER A 264 -8.93 20.45 -22.31
C SER A 264 -7.51 20.05 -22.73
N TRP A 265 -6.60 19.78 -21.79
CA TRP A 265 -5.20 19.51 -22.10
C TRP A 265 -4.96 18.04 -22.47
N HIS A 266 -3.90 17.74 -23.22
CA HIS A 266 -3.49 16.36 -23.49
C HIS A 266 -3.02 15.68 -22.18
N HIS A 267 -3.31 14.38 -22.01
CA HIS A 267 -3.09 13.66 -20.75
C HIS A 267 -1.64 13.72 -20.23
N ILE A 268 -0.65 13.77 -21.13
CA ILE A 268 0.77 13.91 -20.79
C ILE A 268 1.03 15.24 -20.06
N PHE A 269 0.54 16.35 -20.59
CA PHE A 269 0.70 17.67 -19.98
C PHE A 269 -0.07 17.79 -18.67
N LYS A 270 -1.24 17.13 -18.54
CA LYS A 270 -1.97 17.07 -17.27
C LYS A 270 -1.13 16.39 -16.19
N LEU A 271 -0.55 15.22 -16.49
CA LEU A 271 0.27 14.50 -15.51
C LEU A 271 1.52 15.28 -15.11
N LEU A 272 2.19 15.90 -16.09
CA LEU A 272 3.44 16.64 -15.88
C LEU A 272 3.23 17.89 -15.01
N LEU A 273 2.02 18.46 -15.00
CA LEU A 273 1.67 19.60 -14.14
C LEU A 273 1.06 19.17 -12.80
N ILE A 274 0.18 18.18 -12.79
CA ILE A 274 -0.55 17.73 -11.59
C ILE A 274 0.38 17.02 -10.60
N VAL A 275 1.28 16.16 -11.05
CA VAL A 275 2.14 15.37 -10.13
C VAL A 275 3.10 16.28 -9.34
N PRO A 276 3.86 17.21 -9.98
CA PRO A 276 4.76 18.08 -9.23
C PRO A 276 4.01 19.12 -8.38
N SER A 277 2.89 19.66 -8.86
CA SER A 277 2.10 20.62 -8.08
C SER A 277 1.48 19.98 -6.85
N ALA A 278 0.90 18.78 -6.97
CA ALA A 278 0.35 18.04 -5.85
C ALA A 278 1.44 17.65 -4.83
N ALA A 279 2.62 17.20 -5.30
CA ALA A 279 3.75 16.93 -4.42
C ALA A 279 4.24 18.20 -3.68
N THR A 280 4.34 19.32 -4.38
CA THR A 280 4.80 20.59 -3.80
C THR A 280 3.81 21.11 -2.75
N VAL A 281 2.51 21.09 -3.05
CA VAL A 281 1.47 21.51 -2.11
C VAL A 281 1.42 20.61 -0.89
N TYR A 282 1.54 19.29 -1.09
CA TYR A 282 1.58 18.35 0.02
C TYR A 282 2.77 18.63 0.96
N LEU A 283 3.97 18.82 0.40
CA LEU A 283 5.17 19.16 1.18
C LEU A 283 5.03 20.52 1.89
N LEU A 284 4.43 21.52 1.25
CA LEU A 284 4.18 22.83 1.84
C LEU A 284 3.15 22.75 2.98
N ALA A 285 2.03 22.05 2.78
CA ALA A 285 1.01 21.84 3.80
C ALA A 285 1.57 21.05 4.99
N ALA A 286 2.39 20.03 4.73
CA ALA A 286 3.07 19.27 5.78
C ALA A 286 4.08 20.11 6.57
N LYS A 287 4.78 21.03 5.90
CA LYS A 287 5.69 21.99 6.54
C LYS A 287 4.92 22.98 7.41
N LEU A 288 3.78 23.47 6.94
CA LEU A 288 2.92 24.43 7.65
C LEU A 288 2.23 23.80 8.87
N LEU A 289 1.89 22.51 8.79
CA LEU A 289 1.28 21.73 9.89
C LEU A 289 2.30 21.21 10.93
N HIS A 290 3.58 21.62 10.82
CA HIS A 290 4.67 21.20 11.72
C HIS A 290 4.69 19.68 11.95
N ILE A 291 4.61 18.90 10.87
CA ILE A 291 4.68 17.45 10.99
C ILE A 291 6.13 17.06 11.25
N GLU A 292 6.41 16.53 12.44
CA GLU A 292 7.74 16.06 12.89
C GLU A 292 8.40 15.09 11.88
N MET A 293 7.62 14.34 11.11
CA MET A 293 8.16 13.44 10.08
C MET A 293 8.90 14.17 8.94
N LEU A 294 8.54 15.42 8.63
CA LEU A 294 9.24 16.19 7.59
C LEU A 294 10.67 16.52 8.03
N SER A 295 10.92 16.79 9.32
CA SER A 295 12.27 17.13 9.81
C SER A 295 13.22 15.93 9.75
N LEU A 296 12.70 14.71 9.87
CA LEU A 296 13.46 13.46 9.73
C LEU A 296 13.90 13.21 8.28
N LEU A 297 13.02 13.48 7.31
CA LEU A 297 13.34 13.37 5.87
C LEU A 297 14.28 14.48 5.38
N THR A 298 14.20 15.67 5.98
CA THR A 298 15.03 16.83 5.60
C THR A 298 16.35 16.91 6.39
N GLY A 299 16.66 15.91 7.23
CA GLY A 299 17.94 15.82 7.94
C GLY A 299 18.19 16.91 8.99
N ARG A 300 17.15 17.61 9.46
CA ARG A 300 17.34 18.67 10.45
C ARG A 300 17.49 18.03 11.83
N LYS A 301 18.75 17.88 12.29
CA LYS A 301 19.11 17.45 13.65
C LYS A 301 18.23 18.21 14.65
N HIS A 302 17.48 17.47 15.47
CA HIS A 302 17.03 17.99 16.76
C HIS A 302 18.29 18.36 17.55
N THR A 303 18.61 19.65 17.61
CA THR A 303 19.44 20.18 18.70
C THR A 303 18.61 20.05 19.96
N THR A 304 18.68 18.89 20.61
CA THR A 304 18.40 18.80 22.04
C THR A 304 19.44 19.68 22.72
N ASN A 305 19.04 20.92 23.02
CA ASN A 305 19.77 21.79 23.92
C ASN A 305 19.54 21.23 25.34
N GLY A 306 20.29 20.18 25.67
CA GLY A 306 20.51 19.76 27.04
C GLY A 306 21.77 20.47 27.51
N SER A 307 21.61 21.63 28.12
CA SER A 307 22.63 22.23 28.97
C SER A 307 22.82 21.33 30.18
N ILE A 308 23.74 20.40 30.07
CA ILE A 308 24.56 19.96 31.19
C ILE A 308 25.72 20.96 31.19
N ASP A 309 25.78 21.80 32.21
CA ASP A 309 26.99 22.35 32.87
C ASP A 309 26.56 23.54 33.74
N ASP A 310 26.34 23.23 35.02
CA ASP A 310 26.84 23.90 36.24
C ASP A 310 25.89 23.68 37.44
#